data_AF-A0A366MRA4-F1
#
_entry.id   AF-A0A366MRA4-F1
#
_cell.length_a   1.000
_cell.length_b   1.000
_cell.length_c   1.000
_cell.angle_alpha   90.00
_cell.angle_beta   90.00
_cell.angle_gamma   90.00
#
_symmetry.space_group_name_H-M   'P 1'
#
loop_
_entity.id
_entity.type
_entity.pdbx_description
1 polymer ?
#
loop_
_entity_poly.entity_id
_entity_poly.type
_entity_poly.pdbx_seq_one_letter_code
_entity_poly.pdbx_strand_id
1 'polypeptide(L)'
;MTKIFLITLFLVLNLYSKDIKMEEIDISDSALVLIEYQNEWLDENSKLYKLMKDKKQFEDSIKNSKIVLEFARKIGMKVVHIPLILSDDYKEFGNGQYGLRAVIPQVKTWQGKNKDFHKDFAPKENEFVVSGRLGASGFAGSNLDSILRNNGIKTLYMTGFATNVCVESTFREAHDKGYNSIVIDDATSSFTKEEKEFFIKNIVHHFGTNISTKNFINSKISKDKKELVSGFYKALGKKDINQALSLVDENIQYLAVKETSPTLPELYGKYSNKKELLEFFTHLNEYYKTLDFKIQSIGENKNSVFVKGYLKYEILKNKEIYETDFMALIDIEDNLIKKYQFFKDTALLEYLYEKE
;
A
#
# COMPACT_ATOMS: atom_id res chain seq x y z
N MET A 1 6.29 -33.54 28.49
CA MET A 1 5.94 -33.38 27.05
C MET A 1 5.52 -31.96 26.69
N THR A 2 4.78 -31.24 27.54
CA THR A 2 4.22 -29.89 27.25
C THR A 2 5.25 -28.76 27.14
N LYS A 3 6.30 -28.74 27.99
CA LYS A 3 7.35 -27.70 27.92
C LYS A 3 8.21 -27.78 26.65
N ILE A 4 8.50 -28.99 26.17
CA ILE A 4 9.31 -29.19 24.96
C ILE A 4 8.53 -28.72 23.72
N PHE A 5 7.24 -29.04 23.63
CA PHE A 5 6.39 -28.62 22.51
C PHE A 5 6.24 -27.09 22.39
N LEU A 6 6.07 -26.38 23.51
CA LEU A 6 6.04 -24.91 23.51
C LEU A 6 7.37 -24.29 23.09
N ILE A 7 8.50 -24.86 23.54
CA ILE A 7 9.84 -24.40 23.14
C ILE A 7 10.05 -24.63 21.64
N THR A 8 9.62 -25.78 21.10
CA THR A 8 9.72 -26.08 19.66
C THR A 8 8.84 -25.14 18.82
N LEU A 9 7.60 -24.86 19.23
CA LEU A 9 6.73 -23.92 18.52
C LEU A 9 7.30 -22.49 18.54
N PHE A 10 7.84 -22.06 19.68
CA PHE A 10 8.48 -20.74 19.82
C PHE A 10 9.77 -20.63 18.98
N LEU A 11 10.53 -21.72 18.87
CA LEU A 11 11.70 -21.82 17.99
C LEU A 11 11.29 -21.79 16.51
N VAL A 12 10.24 -22.51 16.11
CA VAL A 12 9.75 -22.53 14.72
C VAL A 12 9.18 -21.16 14.33
N LEU A 13 8.42 -20.50 15.21
CA LEU A 13 7.94 -19.13 14.99
C LEU A 13 9.11 -18.15 14.88
N ASN A 14 10.12 -18.22 15.74
CA ASN A 14 11.31 -17.36 15.67
C ASN A 14 12.19 -17.64 14.43
N LEU A 15 12.26 -18.88 13.98
CA LEU A 15 12.99 -19.26 12.76
C LEU A 15 12.27 -18.75 11.51
N TYR A 16 10.93 -18.85 11.44
CA TYR A 16 10.15 -18.29 10.34
C TYR A 16 10.07 -16.76 10.38
N SER A 17 10.02 -16.14 11.56
CA SER A 17 9.95 -14.68 11.69
C SER A 17 11.26 -13.97 11.37
N LYS A 18 12.42 -14.63 11.54
CA LYS A 18 13.74 -14.04 11.24
C LYS A 18 14.00 -13.88 9.75
N ASP A 19 13.37 -14.68 8.90
CA ASP A 19 13.65 -14.73 7.46
C ASP A 19 12.52 -14.22 6.56
N ILE A 20 11.39 -13.77 7.12
CA ILE A 20 10.46 -12.90 6.37
C ILE A 20 11.10 -11.52 6.31
N LYS A 21 12.12 -11.38 5.47
CA LYS A 21 12.51 -10.06 5.02
C LYS A 21 11.30 -9.47 4.29
N MET A 22 10.66 -8.50 4.90
CA MET A 22 9.76 -7.59 4.20
C MET A 22 10.58 -6.75 3.23
N GLU A 23 11.03 -7.38 2.15
CA GLU A 23 11.81 -6.74 1.08
C GLU A 23 10.93 -5.79 0.26
N GLU A 24 9.61 -5.97 0.26
CA GLU A 24 8.67 -5.20 -0.55
C GLU A 24 7.42 -4.77 0.24
N ILE A 25 6.97 -3.53 0.01
CA ILE A 25 5.75 -2.93 0.53
C ILE A 25 4.79 -2.71 -0.63
N ASP A 26 3.64 -3.38 -0.63
CA ASP A 26 2.56 -3.09 -1.58
C ASP A 26 1.68 -1.96 -1.06
N ILE A 27 1.80 -0.75 -1.62
CA ILE A 27 1.03 0.42 -1.17
C ILE A 27 -0.43 0.38 -1.64
N SER A 28 -0.80 -0.55 -2.52
CA SER A 28 -2.17 -0.69 -3.00
C SER A 28 -3.08 -1.22 -1.89
N ASP A 29 -2.58 -2.13 -1.05
CA ASP A 29 -3.33 -2.73 0.08
C ASP A 29 -2.70 -2.49 1.46
N SER A 30 -1.74 -1.57 1.57
CA SER A 30 -1.12 -1.18 2.85
C SER A 30 -1.52 0.22 3.32
N ALA A 31 -1.59 0.41 4.64
CA ALA A 31 -1.75 1.71 5.27
C ALA A 31 -0.79 1.92 6.45
N LEU A 32 -0.32 3.16 6.59
CA LEU A 32 0.31 3.65 7.81
C LEU A 32 -0.78 4.09 8.79
N VAL A 33 -0.72 3.58 10.02
CA VAL A 33 -1.66 3.87 11.10
C VAL A 33 -0.93 4.59 12.23
N LEU A 34 -1.32 5.84 12.49
CA LEU A 34 -0.77 6.71 13.52
C LEU A 34 -1.71 6.77 14.73
N ILE A 35 -1.30 6.18 15.85
CA ILE A 35 -2.13 6.06 17.05
C ILE A 35 -1.77 7.17 18.06
N GLU A 36 -2.72 8.08 18.30
CA GLU A 36 -2.66 9.12 19.34
C GLU A 36 -1.49 10.12 19.24
N TYR A 37 -1.16 10.60 18.03
CA TYR A 37 -0.24 11.74 17.86
C TYR A 37 -0.91 13.08 18.21
N GLN A 38 -1.43 13.16 19.43
CA GLN A 38 -2.16 14.29 19.98
C GLN A 38 -1.28 15.07 20.97
N ASN A 39 -1.65 16.32 21.22
CA ASN A 39 -0.95 17.19 22.17
C ASN A 39 -0.89 16.60 23.59
N GLU A 40 -1.85 15.76 24.00
CA GLU A 40 -1.82 15.08 25.31
C GLU A 40 -0.56 14.21 25.49
N TRP A 41 -0.01 13.66 24.41
CA TRP A 41 1.26 12.95 24.42
C TRP A 41 2.44 13.85 24.10
N LEU A 42 2.31 14.75 23.12
CA LEU A 42 3.45 15.42 22.47
C LEU A 42 3.72 16.86 22.96
N ASP A 43 2.77 17.55 23.58
CA ASP A 43 3.03 18.86 24.19
C ASP A 43 3.83 18.65 25.48
N GLU A 44 4.98 19.31 25.60
CA GLU A 44 5.89 19.23 26.75
C GLU A 44 5.20 19.56 28.08
N ASN A 45 4.12 20.36 28.02
CA ASN A 45 3.35 20.79 29.17
C ASN A 45 2.21 19.84 29.53
N SER A 46 1.88 18.88 28.67
CA SER A 46 0.83 17.89 28.88
C SER A 46 1.15 16.96 30.05
N LYS A 47 0.12 16.26 30.56
CA LYS A 47 0.28 15.39 31.72
C LYS A 47 1.05 14.13 31.35
N LEU A 48 0.76 13.52 30.19
CA LEU A 48 1.41 12.27 29.80
C LEU A 48 2.88 12.48 29.41
N TYR A 49 3.21 13.58 28.73
CA TYR A 49 4.62 13.92 28.43
C TYR A 49 5.46 13.97 29.72
N LYS A 50 4.93 14.61 30.77
CA LYS A 50 5.61 14.74 32.08
C LYS A 50 5.74 13.42 32.83
N LEU A 51 4.84 12.47 32.60
CA LEU A 51 4.85 11.15 33.22
C LEU A 51 5.80 10.16 32.54
N MET A 52 6.33 10.50 31.36
CA MET A 52 7.28 9.67 30.62
C MET A 52 8.56 9.44 31.43
N LYS A 53 8.86 8.17 31.77
CA LYS A 53 10.05 7.81 32.55
C LYS A 53 11.27 7.68 31.66
N ASP A 54 11.11 7.06 30.49
CA ASP A 54 12.16 6.97 29.47
C ASP A 54 11.95 8.02 28.37
N LYS A 55 12.33 9.27 28.67
CA LYS A 55 12.18 10.39 27.73
C LYS A 55 12.96 10.18 26.43
N LYS A 56 14.14 9.57 26.50
CA LYS A 56 14.97 9.36 25.31
C LYS A 56 14.26 8.43 24.32
N GLN A 57 13.73 7.31 24.78
CA GLN A 57 12.93 6.40 23.95
C GLN A 57 11.74 7.10 23.31
N PHE A 58 11.04 7.93 24.09
CA PHE A 58 9.88 8.67 23.62
C PHE A 58 10.26 9.70 22.54
N GLU A 59 11.28 10.53 22.78
CA GLU A 59 11.80 11.53 21.83
C GLU A 59 12.33 10.88 20.54
N ASP A 60 13.09 9.78 20.65
CA ASP A 60 13.55 8.99 19.51
C ASP A 60 12.35 8.48 18.69
N SER A 61 11.31 7.98 19.36
CA SER A 61 10.10 7.48 18.69
C SER A 61 9.34 8.58 17.94
N ILE A 62 9.26 9.79 18.49
CA ILE A 62 8.64 10.94 17.82
C ILE A 62 9.45 11.31 16.57
N LYS A 63 10.79 11.37 16.67
CA LYS A 63 11.66 11.66 15.53
C LYS A 63 11.47 10.62 14.42
N ASN A 64 11.48 9.34 14.77
CA ASN A 64 11.30 8.25 13.82
C ASN A 64 9.90 8.26 13.19
N SER A 65 8.87 8.57 13.98
CA SER A 65 7.49 8.70 13.48
C SER A 65 7.36 9.78 12.41
N LYS A 66 8.08 10.90 12.51
CA LYS A 66 8.12 11.93 11.46
C LYS A 66 8.70 11.38 10.16
N ILE A 67 9.83 10.68 10.25
CA ILE A 67 10.49 10.04 9.10
C ILE A 67 9.55 9.04 8.43
N VAL A 68 8.90 8.19 9.22
CA VAL A 68 7.92 7.20 8.74
C VAL A 68 6.75 7.88 8.03
N LEU A 69 6.16 8.92 8.65
CA LEU A 69 5.03 9.65 8.08
C LEU A 69 5.40 10.36 6.77
N GLU A 70 6.55 11.03 6.73
CA GLU A 70 7.07 11.68 5.52
C GLU A 70 7.32 10.67 4.40
N PHE A 71 7.91 9.52 4.72
CA PHE A 71 8.13 8.46 3.74
C PHE A 71 6.83 7.87 3.21
N ALA A 72 5.88 7.52 4.08
CA ALA A 72 4.57 6.99 3.68
C ALA A 72 3.84 7.97 2.74
N ARG A 73 3.87 9.27 3.06
CA ARG A 73 3.33 10.33 2.19
C ARG A 73 4.07 10.40 0.85
N LYS A 74 5.40 10.33 0.85
CA LYS A 74 6.23 10.38 -0.37
C LYS A 74 5.94 9.23 -1.33
N ILE A 75 5.72 8.02 -0.80
CA ILE A 75 5.46 6.84 -1.62
C ILE A 75 3.98 6.70 -2.02
N GLY A 76 3.09 7.53 -1.47
CA GLY A 76 1.64 7.47 -1.74
C GLY A 76 0.91 6.37 -0.97
N MET A 77 1.47 5.89 0.14
CA MET A 77 0.78 4.95 1.03
C MET A 77 -0.40 5.65 1.71
N LYS A 78 -1.51 4.93 1.92
CA LYS A 78 -2.66 5.46 2.68
C LYS A 78 -2.22 5.76 4.11
N VAL A 79 -2.60 6.92 4.64
CA VAL A 79 -2.31 7.35 6.01
C VAL A 79 -3.60 7.45 6.80
N VAL A 80 -3.64 6.81 7.96
CA VAL A 80 -4.81 6.75 8.86
C VAL A 80 -4.40 7.24 10.25
N HIS A 81 -5.05 8.30 10.71
CA HIS A 81 -4.84 8.88 12.03
C HIS A 81 -5.91 8.37 13.00
N ILE A 82 -5.49 7.88 14.15
CA ILE A 82 -6.36 7.33 15.19
C ILE A 82 -6.23 8.17 16.46
N PRO A 83 -7.05 9.23 16.63
CA PRO A 83 -7.09 9.97 17.88
C PRO A 83 -7.91 9.24 18.95
N LEU A 84 -7.73 9.63 20.21
CA LEU A 84 -8.74 9.43 21.26
C LEU A 84 -9.46 10.76 21.47
N ILE A 85 -10.75 10.81 21.14
CA ILE A 85 -11.58 12.00 21.30
C ILE A 85 -12.69 11.69 22.30
N LEU A 86 -12.68 12.40 23.41
CA LEU A 86 -13.66 12.30 24.48
C LEU A 86 -14.34 13.65 24.65
N SER A 87 -15.60 13.63 25.08
CA SER A 87 -16.25 14.84 25.59
C SER A 87 -15.56 15.29 26.88
N ASP A 88 -15.58 16.59 27.17
CA ASP A 88 -14.90 17.13 28.35
C ASP A 88 -15.53 16.66 29.67
N ASP A 89 -16.77 16.13 29.64
CA ASP A 89 -17.48 15.49 30.76
C ASP A 89 -17.25 13.96 30.86
N TYR A 90 -16.56 13.37 29.88
CA TYR A 90 -16.23 11.94 29.80
C TYR A 90 -17.42 10.98 29.90
N LYS A 91 -18.64 11.41 29.54
CA LYS A 91 -19.84 10.58 29.65
C LYS A 91 -19.74 9.26 28.87
N GLU A 92 -18.89 9.19 27.85
CA GLU A 92 -18.64 7.99 27.06
C GLU A 92 -18.07 6.84 27.90
N PHE A 93 -17.38 7.13 29.01
CA PHE A 93 -16.88 6.10 29.93
C PHE A 93 -17.93 5.61 30.93
N GLY A 94 -19.07 6.30 31.06
CA GLY A 94 -20.11 5.98 32.04
C GLY A 94 -19.54 5.85 33.45
N ASN A 95 -20.04 4.87 34.21
CA ASN A 95 -19.63 4.63 35.60
C ASN A 95 -18.39 3.73 35.73
N GLY A 96 -17.38 3.91 34.87
CA GLY A 96 -16.15 3.10 34.92
C GLY A 96 -15.43 3.22 36.26
N GLN A 97 -15.22 2.11 36.97
CA GLN A 97 -14.61 2.11 38.32
C GLN A 97 -13.13 1.71 38.35
N TYR A 98 -12.60 1.15 37.26
CA TYR A 98 -11.24 0.60 37.23
C TYR A 98 -10.48 1.00 35.95
N GLY A 99 -9.15 0.90 36.02
CA GLY A 99 -8.25 1.13 34.89
C GLY A 99 -8.37 2.53 34.29
N LEU A 100 -8.04 2.65 33.00
CA LEU A 100 -8.02 3.94 32.30
C LEU A 100 -9.39 4.63 32.26
N ARG A 101 -10.50 3.88 32.25
CA ARG A 101 -11.86 4.43 32.29
C ARG A 101 -12.16 5.19 33.59
N ALA A 102 -11.53 4.81 34.70
CA ALA A 102 -11.64 5.54 35.96
C ALA A 102 -10.58 6.65 36.07
N VAL A 103 -9.35 6.38 35.62
CA VAL A 103 -8.22 7.30 35.81
C VAL A 103 -8.29 8.52 34.89
N ILE A 104 -8.66 8.36 33.61
CA ILE A 104 -8.68 9.46 32.63
C ILE A 104 -9.58 10.62 33.10
N PRO A 105 -10.84 10.40 33.54
CA PRO A 105 -11.69 11.48 34.06
C PRO A 105 -11.14 12.14 35.33
N GLN A 106 -10.57 11.35 36.25
CA GLN A 106 -10.00 11.86 37.50
C GLN A 106 -8.79 12.77 37.25
N VAL A 107 -7.92 12.35 36.34
CA VAL A 107 -6.70 13.07 35.98
C VAL A 107 -6.98 14.15 34.95
N LYS A 108 -8.15 14.17 34.29
CA LYS A 108 -8.56 15.15 33.28
C LYS A 108 -7.58 15.25 32.10
N THR A 109 -7.34 14.13 31.42
CA THR A 109 -6.52 14.06 30.19
C THR A 109 -7.40 14.03 28.93
N TRP A 110 -6.87 14.43 27.76
CA TRP A 110 -7.61 14.63 26.50
C TRP A 110 -8.69 15.73 26.57
N GLN A 111 -8.39 16.85 27.22
CA GLN A 111 -9.26 18.04 27.27
C GLN A 111 -8.69 19.24 26.51
N GLY A 112 -9.57 20.15 26.09
CA GLY A 112 -9.18 21.38 25.41
C GLY A 112 -8.24 21.11 24.23
N LYS A 113 -7.14 21.85 24.12
CA LYS A 113 -6.14 21.66 23.05
C LYS A 113 -5.40 20.31 23.10
N ASN A 114 -5.42 19.60 24.24
CA ASN A 114 -4.65 18.36 24.39
C ASN A 114 -5.24 17.21 23.56
N LYS A 115 -6.55 17.25 23.27
CA LYS A 115 -7.18 16.26 22.38
C LYS A 115 -6.94 16.54 20.89
N ASP A 116 -6.39 17.70 20.55
CA ASP A 116 -6.08 18.01 19.15
C ASP A 116 -4.80 17.29 18.71
N PHE A 117 -4.69 17.04 17.41
CA PHE A 117 -3.45 16.54 16.82
C PHE A 117 -2.30 17.51 17.09
N HIS A 118 -1.12 16.97 17.38
CA HIS A 118 0.07 17.78 17.45
C HIS A 118 0.43 18.29 16.04
N LYS A 119 0.87 19.55 15.95
CA LYS A 119 1.12 20.24 14.66
C LYS A 119 2.00 19.45 13.69
N ASP A 120 2.99 18.72 14.21
CA ASP A 120 3.94 17.94 13.41
C ASP A 120 3.30 16.69 12.78
N PHE A 121 2.14 16.28 13.27
CA PHE A 121 1.40 15.09 12.86
C PHE A 121 -0.03 15.43 12.43
N ALA A 122 -0.31 16.71 12.12
CA ALA A 122 -1.60 17.12 11.64
C ALA A 122 -1.99 16.33 10.37
N PRO A 123 -3.22 15.78 10.31
CA PRO A 123 -3.73 15.13 9.12
C PRO A 123 -3.75 16.08 7.92
N LYS A 124 -3.38 15.57 6.75
CA LYS A 124 -3.61 16.27 5.47
C LYS A 124 -5.02 15.98 4.95
N GLU A 125 -5.50 16.81 4.02
CA GLU A 125 -6.85 16.71 3.44
C GLU A 125 -7.17 15.33 2.83
N ASN A 126 -6.16 14.66 2.28
CA ASN A 126 -6.30 13.34 1.66
C ASN A 126 -6.00 12.16 2.61
N GLU A 127 -5.91 12.40 3.91
CA GLU A 127 -5.60 11.37 4.92
C GLU A 127 -6.85 11.07 5.76
N PHE A 128 -6.97 9.81 6.21
CA PHE A 128 -8.12 9.40 6.99
C PHE A 128 -7.96 9.78 8.46
N VAL A 129 -9.04 10.27 9.07
CA VAL A 129 -9.13 10.48 10.51
C VAL A 129 -10.23 9.58 11.06
N VAL A 130 -9.84 8.65 11.93
CA VAL A 130 -10.77 7.74 12.60
C VAL A 130 -11.60 8.51 13.62
N SER A 131 -12.89 8.17 13.69
CA SER A 131 -13.84 8.72 14.66
C SER A 131 -14.57 7.61 15.41
N GLY A 132 -15.17 7.97 16.55
CA GLY A 132 -15.97 7.06 17.37
C GLY A 132 -15.20 6.13 18.30
N ARG A 133 -13.86 6.11 18.25
CA ARG A 133 -13.04 5.27 19.13
C ARG A 133 -13.28 5.61 20.62
N LEU A 134 -13.65 4.60 21.40
CA LEU A 134 -13.88 4.72 22.86
C LEU A 134 -13.02 3.77 23.70
N GLY A 135 -12.27 2.86 23.07
CA GLY A 135 -11.41 1.88 23.75
C GLY A 135 -9.92 2.06 23.47
N ALA A 136 -9.12 1.19 24.10
CA ALA A 136 -7.66 1.17 23.87
C ALA A 136 -7.32 0.79 22.42
N SER A 137 -8.03 -0.20 21.85
CA SER A 137 -7.88 -0.52 20.43
C SER A 137 -8.43 0.59 19.54
N GLY A 138 -7.74 0.87 18.43
CA GLY A 138 -8.17 1.76 17.37
C GLY A 138 -9.47 1.35 16.70
N PHE A 139 -9.88 0.08 16.81
CA PHE A 139 -11.12 -0.46 16.27
C PHE A 139 -12.31 -0.37 17.24
N ALA A 140 -12.04 -0.21 18.55
CA ALA A 140 -13.07 -0.32 19.58
C ALA A 140 -14.08 0.84 19.53
N GLY A 141 -15.23 0.58 18.91
CA GLY A 141 -16.32 1.54 18.70
C GLY A 141 -16.10 2.53 17.55
N SER A 142 -15.03 2.35 16.77
CA SER A 142 -14.63 3.31 15.75
C SER A 142 -15.03 2.90 14.32
N ASN A 143 -14.87 3.83 13.38
CA ASN A 143 -15.03 3.56 11.95
C ASN A 143 -13.77 3.03 11.25
N LEU A 144 -12.72 2.63 11.98
CA LEU A 144 -11.44 2.18 11.42
C LEU A 144 -11.59 0.99 10.45
N ASP A 145 -12.29 -0.07 10.86
CA ASP A 145 -12.49 -1.28 10.04
C ASP A 145 -13.18 -0.92 8.71
N SER A 146 -14.23 -0.10 8.76
CA SER A 146 -14.95 0.38 7.57
C SER A 146 -14.05 1.16 6.63
N ILE A 147 -13.22 2.08 7.14
CA ILE A 147 -12.25 2.83 6.34
C ILE A 147 -11.28 1.85 5.65
N LEU A 148 -10.68 0.93 6.41
CA LEU A 148 -9.68 0.01 5.89
C LEU A 148 -10.27 -0.93 4.82
N ARG A 149 -11.43 -1.54 5.09
CA ARG A 149 -12.09 -2.47 4.16
C ARG A 149 -12.51 -1.80 2.86
N ASN A 150 -13.13 -0.62 2.94
CA ASN A 150 -13.61 0.10 1.76
C ASN A 150 -12.46 0.59 0.87
N ASN A 151 -11.24 0.68 1.41
CA ASN A 151 -10.03 1.05 0.68
C ASN A 151 -9.14 -0.16 0.34
N GLY A 152 -9.65 -1.39 0.49
CA GLY A 152 -8.94 -2.62 0.13
C GLY A 152 -7.70 -2.90 0.97
N ILE A 153 -7.57 -2.27 2.14
CA ILE A 153 -6.38 -2.41 3.00
C ILE A 153 -6.38 -3.78 3.66
N LYS A 154 -5.22 -4.43 3.64
CA LYS A 154 -4.95 -5.74 4.26
C LYS A 154 -3.75 -5.67 5.21
N THR A 155 -2.81 -4.76 4.99
CA THR A 155 -1.58 -4.66 5.79
C THR A 155 -1.50 -3.32 6.51
N LEU A 156 -1.25 -3.36 7.83
CA LEU A 156 -1.20 -2.19 8.69
C LEU A 156 0.19 -2.02 9.27
N TYR A 157 0.81 -0.87 8.99
CA TYR A 157 2.05 -0.41 9.62
C TYR A 157 1.68 0.53 10.75
N MET A 158 1.92 0.14 12.00
CA MET A 158 1.44 0.85 13.18
C MET A 158 2.57 1.59 13.90
N THR A 159 2.28 2.83 14.28
CA THR A 159 3.12 3.70 15.10
C THR A 159 2.28 4.38 16.18
N GLY A 160 2.94 5.00 17.18
CA GLY A 160 2.27 5.84 18.17
C GLY A 160 2.28 5.29 19.59
N PHE A 161 1.26 5.63 20.38
CA PHE A 161 1.33 5.57 21.84
C PHE A 161 0.06 5.03 22.51
N ALA A 162 0.15 4.38 23.68
CA ALA A 162 1.36 3.73 24.21
C ALA A 162 1.56 2.35 23.56
N THR A 163 2.81 1.90 23.42
CA THR A 163 3.14 0.61 22.77
C THR A 163 2.36 -0.55 23.38
N ASN A 164 2.45 -0.73 24.70
CA ASN A 164 1.84 -1.83 25.45
C ASN A 164 0.35 -1.63 25.80
N VAL A 165 -0.29 -0.58 25.27
CA VAL A 165 -1.70 -0.29 25.55
C VAL A 165 -2.46 -0.13 24.25
N CYS A 166 -2.46 1.06 23.64
CA CYS A 166 -3.30 1.36 22.49
C CYS A 166 -2.74 0.73 21.21
N VAL A 167 -1.42 0.77 21.02
CA VAL A 167 -0.77 0.12 19.86
C VAL A 167 -0.95 -1.39 19.95
N GLU A 168 -0.60 -2.02 21.07
CA GLU A 168 -0.79 -3.46 21.29
C GLU A 168 -2.26 -3.89 21.16
N SER A 169 -3.21 -3.16 21.73
CA SER A 169 -4.64 -3.49 21.62
C SER A 169 -5.10 -3.43 20.16
N THR A 170 -4.68 -2.41 19.42
CA THR A 170 -5.00 -2.27 17.99
C THR A 170 -4.35 -3.38 17.16
N PHE A 171 -3.11 -3.75 17.49
CA PHE A 171 -2.34 -4.79 16.82
C PHE A 171 -3.00 -6.17 16.97
N ARG A 172 -3.43 -6.51 18.19
CA ARG A 172 -4.15 -7.77 18.47
C ARG A 172 -5.50 -7.82 17.77
N GLU A 173 -6.28 -6.74 17.83
CA GLU A 173 -7.59 -6.72 17.18
C GLU A 173 -7.49 -6.69 15.64
N ALA A 174 -6.46 -6.06 15.08
CA ALA A 174 -6.16 -6.13 13.65
C ALA A 174 -5.91 -7.58 13.20
N HIS A 175 -5.12 -8.34 13.97
CA HIS A 175 -4.94 -9.77 13.74
C HIS A 175 -6.26 -10.53 13.77
N ASP A 176 -7.08 -10.33 14.79
CA ASP A 176 -8.36 -11.04 14.94
C ASP A 176 -9.36 -10.69 13.82
N LYS A 177 -9.23 -9.50 13.24
CA LYS A 177 -9.98 -9.06 12.06
C LYS A 177 -9.36 -9.54 10.73
N GLY A 178 -8.21 -10.20 10.75
CA GLY A 178 -7.55 -10.75 9.56
C GLY A 178 -6.69 -9.76 8.78
N TYR A 179 -6.20 -8.70 9.42
CA TYR A 179 -5.17 -7.82 8.85
C TYR A 179 -3.77 -8.35 9.15
N ASN A 180 -2.85 -8.16 8.21
CA ASN A 180 -1.43 -8.32 8.47
C ASN A 180 -0.96 -7.13 9.32
N SER A 181 -0.51 -7.41 10.53
CA SER A 181 -0.18 -6.37 11.51
C SER A 181 1.34 -6.24 11.66
N ILE A 182 1.84 -5.01 11.51
CA ILE A 182 3.27 -4.71 11.51
C ILE A 182 3.50 -3.50 12.38
N VAL A 183 4.30 -3.63 13.45
CA VAL A 183 4.66 -2.46 14.28
C VAL A 183 5.99 -1.90 13.80
N ILE A 184 6.07 -0.59 13.59
CA ILE A 184 7.36 0.07 13.39
C ILE A 184 7.97 0.34 14.76
N ASP A 185 8.82 -0.57 15.22
CA ASP A 185 9.14 -0.72 16.65
C ASP A 185 9.84 0.49 17.26
N ASP A 186 10.66 1.20 16.48
CA ASP A 186 11.37 2.40 16.90
C ASP A 186 10.54 3.69 16.67
N ALA A 187 9.31 3.59 16.18
CA ALA A 187 8.32 4.67 16.02
C ALA A 187 7.11 4.52 16.97
N THR A 188 7.27 3.75 18.05
CA THR A 188 6.31 3.64 19.15
C THR A 188 7.03 3.74 20.50
N SER A 189 6.32 4.13 21.56
CA SER A 189 6.88 4.20 22.91
C SER A 189 5.86 3.88 24.00
N SER A 190 6.36 3.36 25.12
CA SER A 190 5.67 3.19 26.41
C SER A 190 6.29 4.08 27.49
N PHE A 191 5.68 4.14 28.67
CA PHE A 191 6.22 4.93 29.78
C PHE A 191 7.62 4.46 30.19
N THR A 192 7.87 3.15 30.13
CA THR A 192 9.21 2.58 30.35
C THR A 192 9.70 1.74 29.17
N LYS A 193 11.01 1.50 29.15
CA LYS A 193 11.68 0.63 28.17
C LYS A 193 11.23 -0.81 28.30
N GLU A 194 11.06 -1.30 29.52
CA GLU A 194 10.68 -2.68 29.83
C GLU A 194 9.29 -3.00 29.29
N GLU A 195 8.32 -2.09 29.44
CA GLU A 195 6.96 -2.23 28.91
C GLU A 195 6.97 -2.38 27.39
N LYS A 196 7.69 -1.49 26.69
CA LYS A 196 7.85 -1.56 25.23
C LYS A 196 8.55 -2.85 24.80
N GLU A 197 9.70 -3.15 25.40
CA GLU A 197 10.49 -4.33 25.04
C GLU A 197 9.74 -5.63 25.29
N PHE A 198 8.92 -5.70 26.35
CA PHE A 198 8.11 -6.87 26.62
C PHE A 198 7.16 -7.16 25.46
N PHE A 199 6.42 -6.16 24.98
CA PHE A 199 5.53 -6.31 23.84
C PHE A 199 6.30 -6.73 22.58
N ILE A 200 7.36 -6.00 22.22
CA ILE A 200 8.13 -6.28 21.00
C ILE A 200 8.73 -7.70 21.01
N LYS A 201 9.33 -8.14 22.13
CA LYS A 201 10.03 -9.43 22.19
C LYS A 201 9.09 -10.62 22.41
N ASN A 202 8.04 -10.46 23.19
CA ASN A 202 7.24 -11.59 23.68
C ASN A 202 5.84 -11.66 23.06
N ILE A 203 5.32 -10.56 22.53
CA ILE A 203 3.93 -10.50 22.06
C ILE A 203 3.84 -10.42 20.54
N VAL A 204 4.64 -9.58 19.90
CA VAL A 204 4.51 -9.27 18.46
C VAL A 204 4.39 -10.53 17.58
N HIS A 205 5.26 -11.52 17.77
CA HIS A 205 5.29 -12.74 16.96
C HIS A 205 4.04 -13.63 17.04
N HIS A 206 3.15 -13.39 18.01
CA HIS A 206 1.86 -14.10 18.10
C HIS A 206 0.81 -13.52 17.16
N PHE A 207 0.88 -12.22 16.84
CA PHE A 207 -0.19 -11.50 16.11
C PHE A 207 0.32 -10.81 14.83
N GLY A 208 1.62 -10.81 14.56
CA GLY A 208 2.22 -10.20 13.38
C GLY A 208 3.73 -10.13 13.45
N THR A 209 4.31 -9.04 12.94
CA THR A 209 5.76 -8.81 12.94
C THR A 209 6.11 -7.37 13.28
N ASN A 210 7.40 -7.05 13.38
CA ASN A 210 7.89 -5.69 13.55
C ASN A 210 9.01 -5.37 12.55
N ILE A 211 9.17 -4.07 12.28
CA ILE A 211 10.22 -3.53 11.40
C ILE A 211 10.77 -2.25 12.02
N SER A 212 12.06 -1.94 11.81
CA SER A 212 12.61 -0.65 12.18
C SER A 212 12.27 0.42 11.16
N THR A 213 12.27 1.69 11.55
CA THR A 213 12.11 2.84 10.65
C THR A 213 13.13 2.77 9.52
N LYS A 214 14.39 2.42 9.82
CA LYS A 214 15.44 2.25 8.82
C LYS A 214 15.07 1.21 7.77
N ASN A 215 14.53 0.07 8.17
CA ASN A 215 14.18 -0.98 7.22
C ASN A 215 12.93 -0.60 6.42
N PHE A 216 11.92 -0.01 7.06
CA PHE A 216 10.70 0.46 6.42
C PHE A 216 10.98 1.45 5.28
N ILE A 217 11.86 2.43 5.49
CA ILE A 217 12.19 3.42 4.44
C ILE A 217 13.10 2.87 3.32
N ASN A 218 13.72 1.72 3.54
CA ASN A 218 14.61 1.05 2.56
C ASN A 218 13.93 -0.12 1.85
N SER A 219 12.68 -0.45 2.17
CA SER A 219 11.93 -1.49 1.46
C SER A 219 11.66 -1.09 0.01
N LYS A 220 11.65 -2.08 -0.89
CA LYS A 220 11.10 -1.90 -2.25
C LYS A 220 9.62 -1.55 -2.15
N ILE A 221 9.13 -0.77 -3.10
CA ILE A 221 7.73 -0.34 -3.13
C ILE A 221 7.06 -0.99 -4.34
N SER A 222 5.94 -1.68 -4.14
CA SER A 222 5.01 -2.12 -5.18
C SER A 222 3.81 -1.18 -5.20
N LYS A 223 3.34 -0.80 -6.39
CA LYS A 223 2.17 0.06 -6.63
C LYS A 223 1.04 -0.73 -7.28
N ASP A 224 -0.12 -0.09 -7.40
CA ASP A 224 -1.26 -0.66 -8.13
C ASP A 224 -0.87 -0.97 -9.58
N LYS A 225 -0.81 -2.27 -9.88
CA LYS A 225 -0.45 -2.83 -11.18
C LYS A 225 -1.47 -2.47 -12.26
N LYS A 226 -2.76 -2.41 -11.91
CA LYS A 226 -3.82 -2.01 -12.84
C LYS A 226 -3.71 -0.53 -13.15
N GLU A 227 -3.34 0.30 -12.19
CA GLU A 227 -3.08 1.72 -12.44
C GLU A 227 -1.88 1.91 -13.38
N LEU A 228 -0.78 1.18 -13.17
CA LEU A 228 0.38 1.18 -14.07
C LEU A 228 -0.03 0.85 -15.52
N VAL A 229 -0.75 -0.27 -15.70
CA VAL A 229 -1.20 -0.73 -17.03
C VAL A 229 -2.24 0.21 -17.64
N SER A 230 -3.16 0.74 -16.84
CA SER A 230 -4.14 1.74 -17.30
C SER A 230 -3.43 3.02 -17.75
N GLY A 231 -2.40 3.45 -17.02
CA GLY A 231 -1.53 4.57 -17.38
C GLY A 231 -0.82 4.33 -18.70
N PHE A 232 -0.29 3.13 -18.93
CA PHE A 232 0.34 2.72 -20.18
C PHE A 232 -0.62 2.82 -21.37
N TYR A 233 -1.81 2.22 -21.29
CA TYR A 233 -2.80 2.32 -22.37
C TYR A 233 -3.33 3.73 -22.57
N LYS A 234 -3.50 4.52 -21.50
CA LYS A 234 -3.91 5.93 -21.59
C LYS A 234 -2.86 6.78 -22.31
N ALA A 235 -1.58 6.54 -22.07
CA ALA A 235 -0.48 7.20 -22.76
C ALA A 235 -0.47 6.84 -24.25
N LEU A 236 -0.59 5.55 -24.60
CA LEU A 236 -0.72 5.11 -25.99
C LEU A 236 -1.93 5.71 -26.69
N GLY A 237 -3.11 5.74 -26.05
CA GLY A 237 -4.32 6.34 -26.60
C GLY A 237 -4.22 7.85 -26.86
N LYS A 238 -3.40 8.55 -26.07
CA LYS A 238 -3.05 9.97 -26.28
C LYS A 238 -1.91 10.19 -27.28
N LYS A 239 -1.34 9.11 -27.83
CA LYS A 239 -0.13 9.12 -28.67
C LYS A 239 1.10 9.70 -27.97
N ASP A 240 1.13 9.61 -26.64
CA ASP A 240 2.28 10.02 -25.83
C ASP A 240 3.21 8.83 -25.59
N ILE A 241 4.03 8.52 -26.61
CA ILE A 241 4.91 7.35 -26.60
C ILE A 241 5.96 7.47 -25.48
N ASN A 242 6.47 8.68 -25.22
CA ASN A 242 7.46 8.90 -24.16
C ASN A 242 6.88 8.57 -22.78
N GLN A 243 5.65 9.00 -22.50
CA GLN A 243 4.97 8.62 -21.27
C GLN A 243 4.73 7.11 -21.19
N ALA A 244 4.34 6.45 -22.28
CA ALA A 244 4.18 5.00 -22.30
C ALA A 244 5.50 4.27 -21.98
N LEU A 245 6.60 4.67 -22.62
CA LEU A 245 7.93 4.10 -22.41
C LEU A 245 8.50 4.36 -21.00
N SER A 246 8.04 5.42 -20.32
CA SER A 246 8.41 5.69 -18.92
C SER A 246 7.88 4.63 -17.94
N LEU A 247 6.85 3.88 -18.33
CA LEU A 247 6.19 2.84 -17.52
C LEU A 247 6.69 1.43 -17.83
N VAL A 248 7.70 1.32 -18.69
CA VAL A 248 8.25 0.08 -19.22
C VAL A 248 9.69 -0.09 -18.73
N ASP A 249 10.10 -1.33 -18.47
CA ASP A 249 11.47 -1.66 -18.08
C ASP A 249 12.44 -1.44 -19.25
N GLU A 250 13.70 -1.06 -18.96
CA GLU A 250 14.73 -0.87 -19.99
C GLU A 250 14.98 -2.14 -20.83
N ASN A 251 14.83 -3.32 -20.22
CA ASN A 251 14.99 -4.64 -20.82
C ASN A 251 13.64 -5.36 -21.00
N ILE A 252 12.61 -4.62 -21.40
CA ILE A 252 11.26 -5.13 -21.69
C ILE A 252 11.29 -6.32 -22.66
N GLN A 253 10.46 -7.34 -22.41
CA GLN A 253 10.13 -8.37 -23.41
C GLN A 253 8.74 -8.10 -23.99
N TYR A 254 8.66 -7.35 -25.08
CA TYR A 254 7.39 -7.01 -25.74
C TYR A 254 7.16 -7.89 -26.96
N LEU A 255 6.08 -8.65 -26.98
CA LEU A 255 5.65 -9.50 -28.09
C LEU A 255 4.36 -8.93 -28.71
N ALA A 256 4.50 -8.31 -29.88
CA ALA A 256 3.38 -7.86 -30.71
C ALA A 256 2.76 -9.07 -31.43
N VAL A 257 1.96 -9.85 -30.72
CA VAL A 257 1.25 -11.05 -31.19
C VAL A 257 2.12 -12.27 -31.49
N LYS A 258 3.09 -12.16 -32.39
CA LYS A 258 4.01 -13.23 -32.78
C LYS A 258 5.40 -12.67 -33.07
N GLU A 259 6.42 -13.53 -32.95
CA GLU A 259 7.83 -13.09 -33.05
C GLU A 259 8.19 -12.62 -34.46
N THR A 260 7.62 -13.25 -35.49
CA THR A 260 7.82 -12.90 -36.89
C THR A 260 6.52 -13.09 -37.66
N SER A 261 6.40 -12.39 -38.79
CA SER A 261 5.33 -12.63 -39.76
C SER A 261 5.89 -12.60 -41.17
N PRO A 262 5.62 -13.63 -41.98
CA PRO A 262 6.04 -13.62 -43.38
C PRO A 262 5.24 -12.63 -44.24
N THR A 263 4.04 -12.24 -43.79
CA THR A 263 3.10 -11.41 -44.56
C THR A 263 3.04 -9.97 -44.09
N LEU A 264 3.27 -9.71 -42.80
CA LEU A 264 3.15 -8.38 -42.16
C LEU A 264 4.24 -8.16 -41.10
N PRO A 265 5.53 -8.21 -41.46
CA PRO A 265 6.63 -8.12 -40.49
C PRO A 265 6.66 -6.80 -39.71
N GLU A 266 5.97 -5.76 -40.17
CA GLU A 266 5.96 -4.44 -39.54
C GLU A 266 4.84 -4.27 -38.50
N LEU A 267 3.86 -5.19 -38.48
CA LEU A 267 2.75 -5.18 -37.53
C LEU A 267 2.90 -6.18 -36.38
N TYR A 268 3.93 -7.01 -36.45
CA TYR A 268 4.24 -8.06 -35.49
C TYR A 268 5.74 -8.03 -35.15
N GLY A 269 6.14 -8.63 -34.04
CA GLY A 269 7.54 -8.64 -33.67
C GLY A 269 7.78 -8.84 -32.18
N LYS A 270 9.06 -9.05 -31.86
CA LYS A 270 9.58 -9.09 -30.50
C LYS A 270 10.57 -7.95 -30.30
N TYR A 271 10.34 -7.15 -29.27
CA TYR A 271 11.15 -5.98 -28.93
C TYR A 271 11.69 -6.14 -27.51
N SER A 272 13.00 -5.94 -27.36
CA SER A 272 13.76 -6.30 -26.15
C SER A 272 14.21 -5.09 -25.32
N ASN A 273 13.95 -3.87 -25.81
CA ASN A 273 14.33 -2.62 -25.16
C ASN A 273 13.43 -1.44 -25.60
N LYS A 274 13.54 -0.30 -24.91
CA LYS A 274 12.74 0.89 -25.20
C LYS A 274 12.98 1.50 -26.58
N LYS A 275 14.19 1.37 -27.13
CA LYS A 275 14.52 1.92 -28.45
C LYS A 275 13.76 1.16 -29.54
N GLU A 276 13.85 -0.16 -29.53
CA GLU A 276 13.11 -1.03 -30.44
C GLU A 276 11.59 -0.81 -30.32
N LEU A 277 11.09 -0.64 -29.09
CA LEU A 277 9.66 -0.40 -28.85
C LEU A 277 9.20 0.98 -29.35
N LEU A 278 10.05 2.01 -29.23
CA LEU A 278 9.80 3.35 -29.78
C LEU A 278 9.70 3.30 -31.30
N GLU A 279 10.65 2.63 -31.96
CA GLU A 279 10.65 2.44 -33.41
C GLU A 279 9.34 1.76 -33.83
N PHE A 280 8.97 0.64 -33.20
CA PHE A 280 7.71 -0.04 -33.45
C PHE A 280 6.48 0.88 -33.33
N PHE A 281 6.29 1.53 -32.18
CA PHE A 281 5.12 2.39 -31.96
C PHE A 281 5.04 3.59 -32.92
N THR A 282 6.19 4.09 -33.37
CA THR A 282 6.26 5.19 -34.34
C THR A 282 5.77 4.72 -35.71
N HIS A 283 6.21 3.53 -36.15
CA HIS A 283 5.87 2.98 -37.45
C HIS A 283 4.42 2.49 -37.57
N LEU A 284 3.77 2.09 -36.48
CA LEU A 284 2.38 1.58 -36.52
C LEU A 284 1.38 2.54 -37.23
N ASN A 285 1.56 3.86 -37.07
CA ASN A 285 0.69 4.85 -37.69
C ASN A 285 0.85 4.96 -39.22
N GLU A 286 1.89 4.35 -39.79
CA GLU A 286 2.12 4.30 -41.25
C GLU A 286 1.23 3.24 -41.91
N TYR A 287 0.75 2.24 -41.15
CA TYR A 287 0.02 1.09 -41.67
C TYR A 287 -1.49 1.15 -41.41
N TYR A 288 -1.90 1.73 -40.28
CA TYR A 288 -3.32 1.84 -39.92
C TYR A 288 -3.66 3.12 -39.19
N LYS A 289 -4.93 3.49 -39.26
CA LYS A 289 -5.53 4.58 -38.49
C LYS A 289 -6.50 4.01 -37.46
N THR A 290 -6.18 4.17 -36.17
CA THR A 290 -7.08 3.80 -35.07
C THR A 290 -8.38 4.60 -35.14
N LEU A 291 -9.51 3.89 -35.16
CA LEU A 291 -10.86 4.47 -35.16
C LEU A 291 -11.54 4.33 -33.80
N ASP A 292 -11.33 3.20 -33.12
CA ASP A 292 -11.83 2.96 -31.77
C ASP A 292 -10.84 2.07 -31.00
N PHE A 293 -10.67 2.35 -29.71
CA PHE A 293 -9.83 1.57 -28.83
C PHE A 293 -10.40 1.64 -27.42
N LYS A 294 -10.78 0.49 -26.86
CA LYS A 294 -11.45 0.41 -25.57
C LYS A 294 -10.82 -0.69 -24.72
N ILE A 295 -10.50 -0.33 -23.48
CA ILE A 295 -10.23 -1.31 -22.44
C ILE A 295 -11.57 -1.73 -21.85
N GLN A 296 -11.93 -3.01 -22.01
CA GLN A 296 -13.21 -3.55 -21.53
C GLN A 296 -13.09 -4.02 -20.07
N SER A 297 -11.97 -4.67 -19.72
CA SER A 297 -11.72 -5.14 -18.36
C SER A 297 -10.23 -5.34 -18.08
N ILE A 298 -9.82 -5.13 -16.83
CA ILE A 298 -8.46 -5.42 -16.34
C ILE A 298 -8.56 -6.34 -15.12
N GLY A 299 -7.92 -7.50 -15.21
CA GLY A 299 -7.70 -8.43 -14.10
C GLY A 299 -6.23 -8.46 -13.69
N GLU A 300 -5.93 -8.97 -12.49
CA GLU A 300 -4.54 -9.12 -12.03
C GLU A 300 -4.37 -10.39 -11.20
N ASN A 301 -3.15 -10.91 -11.16
CA ASN A 301 -2.69 -11.90 -10.20
C ASN A 301 -1.43 -11.36 -9.49
N LYS A 302 -0.65 -12.23 -8.82
CA LYS A 302 0.53 -11.83 -8.04
C LYS A 302 1.53 -10.96 -8.85
N ASN A 303 1.87 -11.34 -10.08
CA ASN A 303 2.92 -10.66 -10.86
C ASN A 303 2.44 -10.17 -12.24
N SER A 304 1.22 -10.50 -12.64
CA SER A 304 0.72 -10.25 -13.99
C SER A 304 -0.61 -9.52 -13.99
N VAL A 305 -0.83 -8.72 -15.03
CA VAL A 305 -2.08 -8.05 -15.37
C VAL A 305 -2.60 -8.63 -16.68
N PHE A 306 -3.90 -8.89 -16.71
CA PHE A 306 -4.62 -9.37 -17.88
C PHE A 306 -5.54 -8.25 -18.35
N VAL A 307 -5.45 -7.89 -19.61
CA VAL A 307 -6.32 -6.87 -20.21
C VAL A 307 -7.17 -7.55 -21.26
N LYS A 308 -8.48 -7.30 -21.22
CA LYS A 308 -9.39 -7.53 -22.35
C LYS A 308 -9.78 -6.17 -22.91
N GLY A 309 -9.70 -6.03 -24.22
CA GLY A 309 -10.14 -4.81 -24.89
C GLY A 309 -10.71 -5.09 -26.26
N TYR A 310 -11.08 -4.00 -26.92
CA TYR A 310 -11.57 -3.96 -28.28
C TYR A 310 -10.77 -2.93 -29.05
N LEU A 311 -10.46 -3.23 -30.30
CA LEU A 311 -9.79 -2.31 -31.20
C LEU A 311 -10.46 -2.32 -32.57
N LYS A 312 -10.46 -1.15 -33.20
CA LYS A 312 -10.95 -0.93 -34.56
C LYS A 312 -10.00 0.02 -35.28
N TYR A 313 -9.51 -0.39 -36.45
CA TYR A 313 -8.71 0.49 -37.29
C TYR A 313 -9.05 0.35 -38.78
N GLU A 314 -8.77 1.41 -39.52
CA GLU A 314 -8.72 1.42 -40.98
C GLU A 314 -7.30 1.04 -41.43
N ILE A 315 -7.18 0.03 -42.28
CA ILE A 315 -5.93 -0.32 -42.95
C ILE A 315 -5.65 0.74 -44.02
N LEU A 316 -4.53 1.46 -43.91
CA LEU A 316 -4.27 2.61 -44.79
C LEU A 316 -4.08 2.22 -46.26
N LYS A 317 -3.52 1.02 -46.51
CA LYS A 317 -3.24 0.46 -47.84
C LYS A 317 -4.50 0.36 -48.73
N ASN A 318 -5.58 -0.21 -48.21
CA ASN A 318 -6.77 -0.56 -48.99
C ASN A 318 -8.10 -0.09 -48.38
N LYS A 319 -8.06 0.66 -47.27
CA LYS A 319 -9.23 1.23 -46.59
C LYS A 319 -10.19 0.20 -45.96
N GLU A 320 -9.79 -1.06 -45.89
CA GLU A 320 -10.55 -2.09 -45.17
C GLU A 320 -10.57 -1.80 -43.66
N ILE A 321 -11.68 -2.16 -43.03
CA ILE A 321 -11.89 -1.98 -41.60
C ILE A 321 -11.62 -3.30 -40.90
N TYR A 322 -10.64 -3.29 -40.00
CA TYR A 322 -10.39 -4.41 -39.10
C TYR A 322 -10.88 -4.07 -37.70
N GLU A 323 -11.70 -4.96 -37.14
CA GLU A 323 -12.18 -4.86 -35.77
C GLU A 323 -12.09 -6.21 -35.07
N THR A 324 -11.66 -6.19 -33.81
CA THR A 324 -11.45 -7.42 -33.03
C THR A 324 -11.46 -7.10 -31.54
N ASP A 325 -11.86 -8.09 -30.74
CA ASP A 325 -11.43 -8.13 -29.34
C ASP A 325 -9.93 -8.46 -29.29
N PHE A 326 -9.25 -7.97 -28.26
CA PHE A 326 -7.86 -8.32 -27.98
C PHE A 326 -7.69 -8.71 -26.51
N MET A 327 -6.64 -9.47 -26.25
CA MET A 327 -6.15 -9.72 -24.90
C MET A 327 -4.68 -9.30 -24.78
N ALA A 328 -4.26 -8.90 -23.58
CA ALA A 328 -2.85 -8.74 -23.26
C ALA A 328 -2.51 -9.39 -21.93
N LEU A 329 -1.36 -10.07 -21.88
CA LEU A 329 -0.75 -10.57 -20.66
C LEU A 329 0.50 -9.73 -20.38
N ILE A 330 0.55 -9.14 -19.19
CA ILE A 330 1.56 -8.13 -18.84
C ILE A 330 2.19 -8.51 -17.50
N ASP A 331 3.48 -8.83 -17.50
CA ASP A 331 4.22 -9.07 -16.26
C ASP A 331 4.87 -7.78 -15.77
N ILE A 332 4.75 -7.52 -14.47
CA ILE A 332 5.25 -6.31 -13.82
C ILE A 332 6.31 -6.69 -12.80
N GLU A 333 7.42 -5.96 -12.83
CA GLU A 333 8.53 -6.09 -11.89
C GLU A 333 9.04 -4.69 -11.54
N ASP A 334 9.29 -4.42 -10.25
CA ASP A 334 9.77 -3.12 -9.75
C ASP A 334 8.94 -1.92 -10.27
N ASN A 335 7.61 -2.07 -10.37
CA ASN A 335 6.64 -1.11 -10.94
C ASN A 335 6.84 -0.72 -12.40
N LEU A 336 7.49 -1.57 -13.18
CA LEU A 336 7.65 -1.38 -14.61
C LEU A 336 7.10 -2.60 -15.35
N ILE A 337 6.55 -2.36 -16.54
CA ILE A 337 6.15 -3.44 -17.43
C ILE A 337 7.41 -4.14 -17.91
N LYS A 338 7.60 -5.40 -17.49
CA LYS A 338 8.79 -6.21 -17.77
C LYS A 338 8.55 -7.17 -18.93
N LYS A 339 7.34 -7.69 -19.06
CA LYS A 339 6.90 -8.46 -20.23
C LYS A 339 5.53 -8.02 -20.67
N TYR A 340 5.31 -8.02 -21.97
CA TYR A 340 4.03 -7.69 -22.57
C TYR A 340 3.78 -8.63 -23.74
N GLN A 341 2.65 -9.33 -23.73
CA GLN A 341 2.24 -10.17 -24.84
C GLN A 341 0.83 -9.78 -25.29
N PHE A 342 0.72 -9.39 -26.55
CA PHE A 342 -0.55 -9.02 -27.18
C PHE A 342 -1.19 -10.21 -27.90
N PHE A 343 -2.51 -10.32 -27.89
CA PHE A 343 -3.25 -11.35 -28.61
C PHE A 343 -4.45 -10.71 -29.33
N LYS A 344 -4.62 -11.01 -30.62
CA LYS A 344 -5.75 -10.59 -31.46
C LYS A 344 -5.95 -11.56 -32.62
N ASP A 345 -7.05 -11.45 -33.36
CA ASP A 345 -7.29 -12.27 -34.56
C ASP A 345 -6.36 -11.86 -35.73
N THR A 346 -5.21 -12.52 -35.84
CA THR A 346 -4.25 -12.24 -36.91
C THR A 346 -4.72 -12.72 -38.28
N ALA A 347 -5.52 -13.78 -38.33
CA ALA A 347 -5.98 -14.38 -39.58
C ALA A 347 -6.90 -13.42 -40.33
N LEU A 348 -7.84 -12.80 -39.61
CA LEU A 348 -8.70 -11.77 -40.19
C LEU A 348 -7.90 -10.55 -40.67
N LEU A 349 -6.90 -10.11 -39.91
CA LEU A 349 -6.07 -8.96 -40.30
C LEU A 349 -5.31 -9.24 -41.60
N GLU A 350 -4.65 -10.39 -41.66
CA GLU A 350 -3.84 -10.79 -42.82
C GLU A 350 -4.72 -10.94 -44.07
N TYR A 351 -5.88 -11.58 -43.95
CA TYR A 351 -6.86 -11.67 -45.02
C TYR A 351 -7.33 -10.30 -45.54
N LEU A 352 -7.65 -9.37 -44.63
CA LEU A 352 -8.09 -8.02 -45.03
C LEU A 352 -6.96 -7.21 -45.65
N TYR A 353 -5.71 -7.40 -45.26
CA TYR A 353 -4.57 -6.65 -45.79
C TYR A 353 -4.16 -7.10 -47.21
N GLU A 354 -4.41 -8.37 -47.54
CA GLU A 354 -4.18 -8.95 -48.87
C GLU A 354 -5.27 -8.64 -49.88
N LYS A 355 -6.42 -8.14 -49.43
CA LYS A 355 -7.54 -7.75 -50.29
C LYS A 355 -7.13 -6.53 -51.15
N GLU A 356 -7.11 -6.72 -52.47
CA GLU A 356 -6.76 -5.71 -53.47
C GLU A 356 -7.85 -4.65 -53.67
#